data_AF-A0A7C3L3D2-F1
#
_entry.id   AF-A0A7C3L3D2-F1
#
_cell.length_a   1.000
_cell.length_b   1.000
_cell.length_c   1.000
_cell.angle_alpha   90.00
_cell.angle_beta   90.00
_cell.angle_gamma   90.00
#
_symmetry.space_group_name_H-M   'P 1'
#
loop_
_entity.id
_entity.type
_entity.pdbx_description
1 polymer ?
#
loop_
_entity_poly.entity_id
_entity_poly.type
_entity_poly.pdbx_seq_one_letter_code
_entity_poly.pdbx_strand_id
1 'polypeptide(L)'
;MIPLSCGENVSTPSDCGDPATISADPAKPILGGYPTLTNKSTITLFGTKSPNTSITINKAGVVGAVVDFDCLTTWAADVSLNDGPNDLEILSLNRTSVKSSSTPISITKQPLPLPPLVNKDPNKRLCDVNKDGFNDIVVGSYENDAGGQNAGRVFIYYGGSSGPDTTADVVLTGELPGDRFGISTACAGYVNNDDYADVIVGAFLNDAGGKDAGRAYIFFGSGQMDDVPDLILTGQAPEDQFGTSVSTAGDVNGDGYDDVIVGAYGNDGGGKNAGRAYIYYGGPSLDNLPDVVLTGQTVGDQLGIRVAWAGDVNRDNYDEVIVSADGADVGSLIDAGKAYIFFGSPFLAGQNVSQADVILQGSTEDEAFASVARAGDLDNDGFDDVVVGASAYTAGSGSENCRDFVDNDGDGLIDRRDPKCHLGRAYVFLGGPALIGTISASDASVIKLEKPTGADGFGFSVASAGDVNGDRFSDLLVGAFLSDRTVGATTVEDAGRAYLYFGGPFDTIPDVTILGEASFVSDTPLSGQFGFALSGAGNLDSGDLSDIVIGAYLQDIGIRGPETDVGRAYIFLGQSFSLTVQASDACVSATLGRCLTGSESVPFGPDNGFGVSVQ
;
A
#
# COMPACT_ATOMS: atom_id res chain seq x y z
N MET A 1 62.41 -1.47 -36.48
CA MET A 1 61.82 -2.79 -36.11
C MET A 1 60.88 -2.53 -34.92
N ILE A 2 59.65 -3.06 -34.89
CA ILE A 2 59.24 -4.28 -34.12
C ILE A 2 59.66 -4.15 -32.63
N PRO A 3 58.79 -4.46 -31.64
CA PRO A 3 58.94 -3.98 -30.26
C PRO A 3 60.15 -4.57 -29.52
N LEU A 4 60.65 -3.84 -28.50
CA LEU A 4 61.43 -4.35 -27.35
C LEU A 4 61.64 -3.27 -26.26
N SER A 5 61.33 -3.67 -25.01
CA SER A 5 62.04 -3.50 -23.72
C SER A 5 62.42 -2.15 -23.06
N CYS A 6 62.46 -2.25 -21.72
CA CYS A 6 62.80 -1.31 -20.65
C CYS A 6 64.11 -0.51 -20.74
N GLY A 7 64.10 0.64 -20.04
CA GLY A 7 65.20 1.14 -19.22
C GLY A 7 66.10 2.19 -19.86
N GLU A 8 66.16 3.40 -19.29
CA GLU A 8 67.39 3.97 -18.71
C GLU A 8 67.13 5.34 -18.08
N ASN A 9 67.84 5.58 -16.98
CA ASN A 9 67.87 6.82 -16.20
C ASN A 9 68.21 8.04 -17.08
N VAL A 10 67.45 9.13 -16.92
CA VAL A 10 68.00 10.48 -17.10
C VAL A 10 68.09 11.14 -15.73
N SER A 11 69.18 10.83 -15.04
CA SER A 11 69.69 11.60 -13.92
C SER A 11 70.42 12.83 -14.46
N THR A 12 69.73 13.97 -14.52
CA THR A 12 70.18 15.31 -14.04
C THR A 12 69.27 16.42 -14.60
N PRO A 13 68.85 17.38 -13.77
CA PRO A 13 68.03 18.51 -14.17
C PRO A 13 68.92 19.65 -14.67
N SER A 14 68.64 20.21 -15.84
CA SER A 14 69.20 21.53 -16.17
C SER A 14 68.22 22.37 -16.97
N ASP A 15 67.93 23.53 -16.38
CA ASP A 15 67.35 24.75 -16.93
C ASP A 15 65.83 24.81 -17.13
N CYS A 16 65.10 24.72 -16.01
CA CYS A 16 64.01 25.67 -15.77
C CYS A 16 64.64 27.03 -15.44
N GLY A 17 64.74 27.90 -16.43
CA GLY A 17 65.26 29.26 -16.27
C GLY A 17 64.49 30.06 -15.21
N ASP A 18 65.25 30.78 -14.39
CA ASP A 18 64.79 31.80 -13.45
C ASP A 18 65.19 33.18 -14.01
N PRO A 19 64.73 34.32 -13.47
CA PRO A 19 63.38 34.75 -13.14
C PRO A 19 63.04 36.04 -13.91
N ALA A 20 61.90 36.10 -14.61
CA ALA A 20 61.33 37.36 -15.04
C ALA A 20 60.05 37.61 -14.23
N THR A 21 60.13 38.62 -13.37
CA THR A 21 59.01 39.25 -12.66
C THR A 21 57.72 39.23 -13.47
N ILE A 22 56.75 38.44 -13.01
CA ILE A 22 55.33 38.66 -13.32
C ILE A 22 54.64 38.86 -11.97
N SER A 23 54.50 40.13 -11.62
CA SER A 23 53.45 40.62 -10.76
C SER A 23 52.12 40.33 -11.46
N ALA A 24 51.46 39.26 -11.04
CA ALA A 24 50.02 39.06 -11.11
C ALA A 24 49.74 37.78 -10.31
N ASP A 25 48.81 37.88 -9.35
CA ASP A 25 48.17 36.74 -8.70
C ASP A 25 47.90 35.63 -9.75
N PRO A 26 48.49 34.42 -9.62
CA PRO A 26 48.29 33.37 -10.61
C PRO A 26 46.81 33.03 -10.66
N ALA A 27 46.21 33.27 -11.84
CA ALA A 27 44.79 33.14 -12.11
C ALA A 27 44.18 31.90 -11.43
N LYS A 28 43.05 32.12 -10.74
CA LYS A 28 42.23 31.06 -10.15
C LYS A 28 41.99 29.95 -11.18
N PRO A 29 41.98 28.67 -10.77
CA PRO A 29 41.61 27.57 -11.66
C PRO A 29 40.23 27.87 -12.22
N ILE A 30 40.11 27.87 -13.54
CA ILE A 30 38.83 28.02 -14.22
C ILE A 30 38.34 26.60 -14.50
N LEU A 31 37.25 26.20 -13.85
CA LEU A 31 36.49 25.04 -14.28
C LEU A 31 35.72 25.40 -15.56
N GLY A 32 35.87 24.56 -16.58
CA GLY A 32 35.09 24.69 -17.81
C GLY A 32 33.75 23.98 -17.67
N GLY A 33 32.66 24.75 -17.69
CA GLY A 33 31.28 24.25 -17.82
C GLY A 33 30.62 23.89 -16.48
N TYR A 34 29.32 24.18 -16.36
CA TYR A 34 28.45 23.63 -15.33
C TYR A 34 27.69 22.46 -15.96
N PRO A 35 28.10 21.21 -15.77
CA PRO A 35 27.34 20.09 -16.30
C PRO A 35 26.35 19.63 -15.22
N THR A 36 25.07 19.89 -15.44
CA THR A 36 24.02 19.04 -14.86
C THR A 36 24.19 17.68 -15.54
N LEU A 37 24.65 16.66 -14.79
CA LEU A 37 24.89 15.32 -15.33
C LEU A 37 23.86 14.35 -14.76
N THR A 38 23.10 13.72 -15.65
CA THR A 38 22.13 12.69 -15.30
C THR A 38 22.83 11.32 -15.27
N ASN A 39 22.66 10.56 -14.18
CA ASN A 39 22.94 9.12 -14.08
C ASN A 39 24.37 8.60 -14.32
N LYS A 40 25.41 9.27 -13.84
CA LYS A 40 26.77 8.70 -13.79
C LYS A 40 27.25 8.48 -12.37
N SER A 41 27.77 7.28 -12.09
CA SER A 41 28.42 6.92 -10.80
C SER A 41 29.83 7.51 -10.65
N THR A 42 30.43 7.95 -11.76
CA THR A 42 31.74 8.62 -11.81
C THR A 42 31.70 9.76 -12.82
N ILE A 43 32.28 10.91 -12.44
CA ILE A 43 32.45 12.06 -13.33
C ILE A 43 33.94 12.40 -13.47
N THR A 44 34.35 12.85 -14.66
CA THR A 44 35.70 13.37 -14.90
C THR A 44 35.66 14.89 -14.81
N LEU A 45 36.35 15.45 -13.81
CA LEU A 45 36.55 16.88 -13.68
C LEU A 45 37.81 17.27 -14.44
N PHE A 46 37.80 18.40 -15.15
CA PHE A 46 38.97 18.94 -15.82
C PHE A 46 39.05 20.46 -15.66
N GLY A 47 40.27 21.00 -15.75
CA GLY A 47 40.48 22.44 -15.67
C GLY A 47 41.89 22.85 -16.07
N THR A 48 42.14 24.16 -16.05
CA THR A 48 43.47 24.73 -16.30
C THR A 48 44.09 25.28 -15.02
N LYS A 49 45.40 25.13 -14.88
CA LYS A 49 46.21 25.63 -13.75
C LYS A 49 47.40 26.44 -14.23
N SER A 50 47.94 27.27 -13.34
CA SER A 50 49.22 27.92 -13.58
C SER A 50 50.37 26.91 -13.53
N PRO A 51 51.44 27.07 -14.33
CA PRO A 51 52.62 26.20 -14.28
C PRO A 51 53.19 26.08 -12.86
N ASN A 52 53.70 24.89 -12.50
CA ASN A 52 54.26 24.53 -11.18
C ASN A 52 53.33 24.88 -10.01
N THR A 53 52.06 24.49 -10.11
CA THR A 53 51.08 24.47 -9.00
C THR A 53 50.51 23.07 -8.85
N SER A 54 50.22 22.64 -7.63
CA SER A 54 49.46 21.40 -7.36
C SER A 54 47.99 21.73 -7.08
N ILE A 55 47.08 20.80 -7.42
CA ILE A 55 45.66 20.90 -7.09
C ILE A 55 45.31 19.74 -6.17
N THR A 56 44.68 20.07 -5.03
CA THR A 56 44.11 19.07 -4.12
C THR A 56 42.60 19.12 -4.20
N ILE A 57 41.98 17.99 -4.53
CA ILE A 57 40.52 17.84 -4.59
C ILE A 57 40.11 16.97 -3.41
N ASN A 58 39.19 17.46 -2.57
CA ASN A 58 38.54 16.63 -1.57
C ASN A 58 37.33 15.92 -2.18
N LYS A 59 37.24 14.61 -1.96
CA LYS A 59 36.05 13.83 -2.32
C LYS A 59 35.14 13.79 -1.10
N ALA A 60 33.82 13.84 -1.28
CA ALA A 60 32.87 13.66 -0.19
C ALA A 60 33.22 12.39 0.61
N GLY A 61 33.67 12.55 1.87
CA GLY A 61 33.97 11.47 2.80
C GLY A 61 35.36 10.80 2.75
N VAL A 62 36.29 11.13 1.83
CA VAL A 62 37.68 10.59 1.84
C VAL A 62 38.69 11.64 1.34
N VAL A 63 39.82 11.78 2.07
CA VAL A 63 40.87 12.78 1.79
C VAL A 63 41.67 12.44 0.52
N GLY A 64 41.53 13.30 -0.50
CA GLY A 64 42.60 13.83 -1.34
C GLY A 64 43.12 12.98 -2.51
N ALA A 65 42.76 13.36 -3.75
CA ALA A 65 43.61 13.12 -4.90
C ALA A 65 44.55 14.33 -5.07
N VAL A 66 45.86 14.11 -5.03
CA VAL A 66 46.87 15.14 -5.31
C VAL A 66 47.37 14.92 -6.72
N VAL A 67 47.08 15.86 -7.63
CA VAL A 67 47.62 15.83 -8.99
C VAL A 67 48.91 16.63 -8.99
N ASP A 68 50.05 15.94 -8.83
CA ASP A 68 51.38 16.55 -8.80
C ASP A 68 52.24 16.20 -10.03
N PHE A 69 53.20 17.11 -10.29
CA PHE A 69 54.31 17.10 -11.24
C PHE A 69 54.22 17.89 -12.56
N ASP A 70 55.40 18.42 -12.86
CA ASP A 70 55.73 19.61 -13.63
C ASP A 70 55.49 19.44 -15.14
N CYS A 71 54.98 20.53 -15.75
CA CYS A 71 54.80 20.81 -17.18
C CYS A 71 53.36 20.75 -17.74
N LEU A 72 52.35 20.21 -17.04
CA LEU A 72 50.97 20.24 -17.53
C LEU A 72 50.19 21.46 -17.02
N THR A 73 49.68 22.28 -17.95
CA THR A 73 48.78 23.44 -17.66
C THR A 73 47.31 23.03 -17.55
N THR A 74 46.97 21.79 -17.89
CA THR A 74 45.63 21.22 -17.77
C THR A 74 45.67 20.01 -16.84
N TRP A 75 44.54 19.70 -16.20
CA TRP A 75 44.41 18.56 -15.30
C TRP A 75 43.06 17.87 -15.52
N ALA A 76 42.99 16.59 -15.17
CA ALA A 76 41.75 15.82 -15.09
C ALA A 76 41.77 14.87 -13.89
N ALA A 77 40.63 14.63 -13.25
CA ALA A 77 40.46 13.70 -12.15
C ALA A 77 39.08 13.03 -12.18
N ASP A 78 39.04 11.72 -11.98
CA ASP A 78 37.80 10.97 -11.84
C ASP A 78 37.32 10.97 -10.39
N VAL A 79 36.04 11.29 -10.18
CA VAL A 79 35.42 11.36 -8.86
C VAL A 79 34.16 10.50 -8.86
N SER A 80 34.09 9.55 -7.93
CA SER A 80 32.86 8.78 -7.69
C SER A 80 31.87 9.61 -6.87
N LEU A 81 30.60 9.58 -7.25
CA LEU A 81 29.54 10.28 -6.54
C LEU A 81 28.78 9.30 -5.64
N ASN A 82 28.37 9.77 -4.46
CA ASN A 82 27.41 9.07 -3.62
C ASN A 82 25.98 9.53 -3.97
N ASP A 83 24.96 8.82 -3.51
CA ASP A 83 23.57 9.24 -3.64
C ASP A 83 23.29 10.54 -2.87
N GLY A 84 22.42 11.40 -3.41
CA GLY A 84 22.11 12.72 -2.85
C GLY A 84 23.03 13.88 -3.29
N PRO A 85 23.00 15.04 -2.59
CA PRO A 85 23.85 16.20 -2.87
C PRO A 85 25.32 15.89 -2.58
N ASN A 86 26.21 16.16 -3.53
CA ASN A 86 27.65 16.02 -3.32
C ASN A 86 28.31 17.40 -3.32
N ASP A 87 29.08 17.71 -2.27
CA ASP A 87 29.92 18.90 -2.22
C ASP A 87 31.38 18.54 -2.48
N LEU A 88 32.00 19.26 -3.42
CA LEU A 88 33.42 19.13 -3.73
C LEU A 88 34.14 20.44 -3.42
N GLU A 89 35.29 20.33 -2.74
CA GLU A 89 36.11 21.47 -2.39
C GLU A 89 37.51 21.34 -2.98
N ILE A 90 37.98 22.42 -3.62
CA ILE A 90 39.36 22.57 -4.07
C ILE A 90 40.13 23.25 -2.94
N LEU A 91 41.00 22.50 -2.27
CA LEU A 91 41.57 22.91 -0.97
C LEU A 91 42.79 23.83 -1.08
N SER A 92 43.65 23.70 -2.10
CA SER A 92 44.85 24.55 -2.23
C SER A 92 45.51 24.55 -3.61
N LEU A 93 46.29 25.62 -3.86
CA LEU A 93 47.30 25.76 -4.91
C LEU A 93 48.65 26.04 -4.22
N ASN A 94 49.58 25.09 -4.24
CA ASN A 94 50.89 25.34 -3.61
C ASN A 94 51.91 25.83 -4.64
N ARG A 95 52.31 27.10 -4.51
CA ARG A 95 53.73 27.48 -4.52
C ARG A 95 53.98 28.11 -3.17
N THR A 96 54.65 27.36 -2.28
CA THR A 96 55.12 27.80 -0.95
C THR A 96 54.55 29.14 -0.48
N SER A 97 53.43 29.08 0.26
CA SER A 97 52.81 30.16 1.06
C SER A 97 51.85 31.12 0.33
N VAL A 98 50.64 30.67 -0.04
CA VAL A 98 49.48 31.56 -0.30
C VAL A 98 48.19 30.93 0.24
N LYS A 99 47.31 31.76 0.83
CA LYS A 99 46.02 31.41 1.44
C LYS A 99 45.08 30.72 0.45
N SER A 100 44.37 29.70 0.93
CA SER A 100 43.30 28.99 0.20
C SER A 100 42.12 29.92 -0.08
N SER A 101 41.60 29.84 -1.31
CA SER A 101 40.27 30.35 -1.69
C SER A 101 39.42 29.13 -1.95
N SER A 102 38.59 28.73 -0.99
CA SER A 102 37.62 27.66 -1.20
C SER A 102 36.48 28.17 -2.07
N THR A 103 36.20 27.45 -3.15
CA THR A 103 34.97 27.64 -3.92
C THR A 103 34.30 26.27 -3.92
N PRO A 104 33.25 26.06 -3.10
CA PRO A 104 32.51 24.81 -3.12
C PRO A 104 31.79 24.68 -4.46
N ILE A 105 31.84 23.47 -5.03
CA ILE A 105 31.09 23.11 -6.23
C ILE A 105 30.11 22.03 -5.79
N SER A 106 28.82 22.36 -5.84
CA SER A 106 27.76 21.40 -5.57
C SER A 106 27.39 20.70 -6.88
N ILE A 107 27.40 19.37 -6.86
CA ILE A 107 26.99 18.52 -7.97
C ILE A 107 25.91 17.59 -7.44
N THR A 108 24.73 17.61 -8.08
CA THR A 108 23.61 16.76 -7.68
C THR A 108 23.48 15.61 -8.68
N LYS A 109 23.52 14.37 -8.18
CA LYS A 109 23.07 13.21 -8.95
C LYS A 109 21.54 13.29 -9.04
N GLN A 110 21.02 13.58 -10.22
CA GLN A 110 19.57 13.56 -10.45
C GLN A 110 19.11 12.09 -10.58
N PRO A 111 17.99 11.69 -9.95
CA PRO A 111 17.35 10.42 -10.26
C PRO A 111 17.01 10.35 -11.75
N LEU A 112 16.81 9.14 -12.28
CA LEU A 112 16.24 8.96 -13.62
C LEU A 112 14.99 9.85 -13.72
N PRO A 113 14.82 10.66 -14.79
CA PRO A 113 13.50 11.19 -15.06
C PRO A 113 12.58 9.98 -15.16
N LEU A 114 11.53 9.98 -14.33
CA LEU A 114 10.51 8.95 -14.34
C LEU A 114 10.16 8.66 -15.81
N PRO A 115 10.11 7.39 -16.24
CA PRO A 115 9.34 7.06 -17.43
C PRO A 115 7.99 7.78 -17.29
N PRO A 116 7.45 8.39 -18.36
CA PRO A 116 6.09 8.90 -18.26
C PRO A 116 5.23 7.77 -17.73
N LEU A 117 4.54 7.99 -16.61
CA LEU A 117 3.48 7.09 -16.15
C LEU A 117 2.63 6.83 -17.39
N VAL A 118 2.65 5.61 -17.91
CA VAL A 118 1.63 5.17 -18.86
C VAL A 118 0.41 4.94 -17.98
N ASN A 119 -0.14 6.05 -17.49
CA ASN A 119 -1.31 6.00 -16.64
C ASN A 119 -2.39 5.35 -17.50
N LYS A 120 -2.93 4.24 -17.00
CA LYS A 120 -4.35 3.93 -17.19
C LYS A 120 -5.11 5.25 -17.23
N ASP A 121 -5.88 5.47 -18.29
CA ASP A 121 -6.47 6.77 -18.66
C ASP A 121 -6.72 7.66 -17.44
N PRO A 122 -6.06 8.83 -17.31
CA PRO A 122 -6.18 9.67 -16.10
C PRO A 122 -7.60 10.21 -15.86
N ASN A 123 -8.53 9.98 -16.78
CA ASN A 123 -9.95 10.28 -16.63
C ASN A 123 -10.78 9.09 -16.11
N LYS A 124 -10.22 7.86 -16.11
CA LYS A 124 -10.86 6.67 -15.57
C LYS A 124 -10.63 6.60 -14.07
N ARG A 125 -11.73 6.59 -13.34
CA ARG A 125 -11.79 6.43 -11.89
C ARG A 125 -12.22 5.01 -11.58
N LEU A 126 -11.51 4.34 -10.66
CA LEU A 126 -11.73 2.92 -10.41
C LEU A 126 -13.15 2.59 -9.93
N CYS A 127 -13.82 3.55 -9.30
CA CYS A 127 -15.11 3.38 -8.64
C CYS A 127 -16.18 4.39 -9.09
N ASP A 128 -16.11 4.96 -10.30
CA ASP A 128 -17.17 5.84 -10.83
C ASP A 128 -18.19 5.00 -11.62
N VAL A 129 -19.17 4.42 -10.93
CA VAL A 129 -20.11 3.44 -11.50
C VAL A 129 -21.22 4.11 -12.29
N ASN A 130 -21.43 5.42 -12.10
CA ASN A 130 -22.45 6.21 -12.80
C ASN A 130 -21.87 7.18 -13.85
N LYS A 131 -20.54 7.27 -13.95
CA LYS A 131 -19.76 8.13 -14.85
C LYS A 131 -20.06 9.62 -14.69
N ASP A 132 -20.25 10.07 -13.45
CA ASP A 132 -20.47 11.49 -13.15
C ASP A 132 -19.17 12.28 -12.91
N GLY A 133 -18.03 11.57 -12.92
CA GLY A 133 -16.74 12.16 -12.66
C GLY A 133 -16.46 12.37 -11.18
N PHE A 134 -17.07 11.57 -10.30
CA PHE A 134 -16.74 11.39 -8.89
C PHE A 134 -16.62 9.88 -8.62
N ASN A 135 -15.77 9.47 -7.67
CA ASN A 135 -15.81 8.07 -7.25
C ASN A 135 -17.07 7.85 -6.40
N ASP A 136 -17.54 6.61 -6.41
CA ASP A 136 -18.67 6.12 -5.64
C ASP A 136 -18.18 5.16 -4.55
N ILE A 137 -19.04 4.86 -3.57
CA ILE A 137 -18.71 4.00 -2.43
C ILE A 137 -19.56 2.74 -2.49
N VAL A 138 -18.95 1.57 -2.27
CA VAL A 138 -19.65 0.30 -2.13
C VAL A 138 -19.54 -0.20 -0.68
N VAL A 139 -20.69 -0.39 -0.02
CA VAL A 139 -20.78 -0.81 1.38
C VAL A 139 -21.54 -2.12 1.51
N GLY A 140 -20.84 -3.17 1.94
CA GLY A 140 -21.43 -4.47 2.28
C GLY A 140 -22.08 -4.49 3.65
N SER A 141 -23.15 -5.28 3.78
CA SER A 141 -23.93 -5.50 4.99
C SER A 141 -24.34 -6.96 5.05
N TYR A 142 -23.38 -7.83 5.35
CA TYR A 142 -23.50 -9.25 5.04
C TYR A 142 -24.40 -10.07 5.97
N GLU A 143 -24.79 -9.52 7.11
CA GLU A 143 -25.76 -10.14 8.02
C GLU A 143 -27.17 -9.56 7.86
N ASN A 144 -27.40 -8.74 6.83
CA ASN A 144 -28.69 -8.10 6.65
C ASN A 144 -29.81 -9.11 6.31
N ASP A 145 -30.96 -8.93 6.95
CA ASP A 145 -32.09 -9.85 6.88
C ASP A 145 -33.14 -9.56 5.78
N ALA A 146 -32.96 -8.51 4.96
CA ALA A 146 -33.99 -8.10 3.99
C ALA A 146 -34.29 -9.17 2.92
N GLY A 147 -33.29 -9.99 2.56
CA GLY A 147 -33.43 -11.16 1.67
C GLY A 147 -33.79 -12.47 2.40
N GLY A 148 -34.03 -12.41 3.71
CA GLY A 148 -34.08 -13.55 4.63
C GLY A 148 -32.90 -13.53 5.61
N GLN A 149 -32.97 -14.36 6.66
CA GLN A 149 -31.98 -14.34 7.75
C GLN A 149 -30.53 -14.42 7.24
N ASN A 150 -29.70 -13.41 7.52
CA ASN A 150 -28.31 -13.29 7.08
C ASN A 150 -28.12 -13.48 5.56
N ALA A 151 -29.11 -13.10 4.75
CA ALA A 151 -28.98 -13.15 3.29
C ALA A 151 -27.94 -12.14 2.80
N GLY A 152 -27.86 -10.98 3.47
CA GLY A 152 -26.90 -9.92 3.19
C GLY A 152 -27.39 -8.89 2.17
N ARG A 153 -26.77 -7.71 2.18
CA ARG A 153 -27.04 -6.59 1.25
C ARG A 153 -25.78 -5.81 0.93
N VAL A 154 -25.83 -5.05 -0.16
CA VAL A 154 -24.82 -4.05 -0.52
C VAL A 154 -25.51 -2.74 -0.86
N PHE A 155 -24.94 -1.63 -0.41
CA PHE A 155 -25.41 -0.27 -0.65
C PHE A 155 -24.35 0.47 -1.47
N ILE A 156 -24.76 1.16 -2.53
CA ILE A 156 -23.89 1.99 -3.34
C ILE A 156 -24.32 3.44 -3.16
N TYR A 157 -23.37 4.32 -2.88
CA TYR A 157 -23.58 5.75 -2.71
C TYR A 157 -22.77 6.49 -3.77
N TYR A 158 -23.45 7.29 -4.58
CA TYR A 158 -22.79 8.07 -5.60
C TYR A 158 -22.05 9.25 -5.02
N GLY A 159 -20.84 9.48 -5.52
CA GLY A 159 -20.10 10.71 -5.30
C GLY A 159 -20.82 11.91 -5.92
N GLY A 160 -20.20 13.07 -5.79
CA GLY A 160 -20.76 14.26 -6.41
C GLY A 160 -20.05 15.51 -5.93
N SER A 161 -20.36 16.66 -6.51
CA SER A 161 -19.69 17.93 -6.16
C SER A 161 -19.66 18.29 -4.66
N SER A 162 -20.58 17.73 -3.86
CA SER A 162 -20.65 17.91 -2.40
C SER A 162 -20.27 16.68 -1.57
N GLY A 163 -19.73 15.65 -2.23
CA GLY A 163 -19.65 14.30 -1.71
C GLY A 163 -21.00 13.57 -1.76
N PRO A 164 -21.00 12.26 -1.41
CA PRO A 164 -22.20 11.43 -1.32
C PRO A 164 -23.15 11.94 -0.23
N ASP A 165 -24.44 11.66 -0.41
CA ASP A 165 -25.45 11.87 0.63
C ASP A 165 -25.70 10.59 1.45
N THR A 166 -26.61 10.65 2.44
CA THR A 166 -26.87 9.53 3.36
C THR A 166 -27.85 8.49 2.84
N THR A 167 -28.36 8.65 1.62
CA THR A 167 -29.30 7.75 0.96
C THR A 167 -28.54 6.96 -0.08
N ALA A 168 -28.61 5.63 -0.01
CA ALA A 168 -28.02 4.80 -1.05
C ALA A 168 -28.76 4.99 -2.38
N ASP A 169 -28.00 5.14 -3.46
CA ASP A 169 -28.52 5.28 -4.82
C ASP A 169 -28.92 3.92 -5.40
N VAL A 170 -28.12 2.88 -5.13
CA VAL A 170 -28.39 1.50 -5.52
C VAL A 170 -28.33 0.61 -4.30
N VAL A 171 -29.24 -0.37 -4.23
CA VAL A 171 -29.20 -1.38 -3.17
C VAL A 171 -29.37 -2.76 -3.74
N LEU A 172 -28.35 -3.59 -3.54
CA LEU A 172 -28.28 -4.98 -3.98
C LEU A 172 -28.66 -5.89 -2.80
N THR A 173 -29.42 -6.94 -3.06
CA THR A 173 -29.94 -7.83 -2.00
C THR A 173 -29.56 -9.28 -2.28
N GLY A 174 -29.03 -9.96 -1.26
CA GLY A 174 -28.65 -11.37 -1.33
C GLY A 174 -29.83 -12.29 -1.66
N GLU A 175 -29.54 -13.42 -2.32
CA GLU A 175 -30.55 -14.29 -2.90
C GLU A 175 -31.29 -15.14 -1.85
N LEU A 176 -30.56 -15.79 -0.93
CA LEU A 176 -31.09 -16.74 0.03
C LEU A 176 -30.60 -16.48 1.47
N PRO A 177 -31.36 -16.93 2.49
CA PRO A 177 -30.92 -16.86 3.89
C PRO A 177 -29.59 -17.59 4.11
N GLY A 178 -28.67 -16.95 4.83
CA GLY A 178 -27.37 -17.52 5.23
C GLY A 178 -26.25 -17.30 4.21
N ASP A 179 -26.54 -16.78 3.01
CA ASP A 179 -25.54 -16.60 1.95
C ASP A 179 -24.43 -15.59 2.31
N ARG A 180 -24.72 -14.66 3.22
CA ARG A 180 -23.83 -13.56 3.64
C ARG A 180 -23.32 -12.70 2.46
N PHE A 181 -24.23 -12.33 1.56
CA PHE A 181 -23.93 -11.44 0.43
C PHE A 181 -23.46 -10.06 0.91
N GLY A 182 -22.34 -9.57 0.37
CA GLY A 182 -21.71 -8.33 0.82
C GLY A 182 -20.66 -8.52 1.91
N ILE A 183 -20.17 -9.75 2.15
CA ILE A 183 -19.07 -10.01 3.10
C ILE A 183 -17.78 -9.30 2.66
N SER A 184 -17.60 -9.22 1.35
CA SER A 184 -16.50 -8.56 0.67
C SER A 184 -17.09 -7.89 -0.55
N THR A 185 -16.81 -6.61 -0.71
CA THR A 185 -17.26 -5.79 -1.83
C THR A 185 -16.06 -5.10 -2.43
N ALA A 186 -16.04 -4.92 -3.74
CA ALA A 186 -15.03 -4.16 -4.45
C ALA A 186 -15.60 -3.48 -5.68
N CYS A 187 -14.99 -2.37 -6.09
CA CYS A 187 -15.07 -1.97 -7.49
C CYS A 187 -14.28 -2.99 -8.31
N ALA A 188 -14.91 -3.52 -9.35
CA ALA A 188 -14.30 -4.47 -10.28
C ALA A 188 -13.43 -3.76 -11.32
N GLY A 189 -13.56 -2.44 -11.48
CA GLY A 189 -12.92 -1.66 -12.54
C GLY A 189 -13.78 -1.67 -13.81
N TYR A 190 -13.17 -1.41 -14.96
CA TYR A 190 -13.86 -1.37 -16.26
C TYR A 190 -13.82 -2.74 -16.94
N VAL A 191 -14.48 -3.75 -16.35
CA VAL A 191 -14.33 -5.15 -16.80
C VAL A 191 -14.95 -5.40 -18.17
N ASN A 192 -15.94 -4.58 -18.56
CA ASN A 192 -16.57 -4.64 -19.88
C ASN A 192 -16.12 -3.47 -20.81
N ASN A 193 -15.32 -2.53 -20.28
CA ASN A 193 -14.82 -1.31 -20.94
C ASN A 193 -15.91 -0.45 -21.61
N ASP A 194 -17.05 -0.26 -20.95
CA ASP A 194 -18.13 0.63 -21.39
C ASP A 194 -18.04 2.07 -20.84
N ASP A 195 -16.89 2.40 -20.24
CA ASP A 195 -16.58 3.64 -19.51
C ASP A 195 -17.36 3.86 -18.19
N TYR A 196 -18.10 2.87 -17.70
CA TYR A 196 -18.61 2.85 -16.33
C TYR A 196 -17.76 1.88 -15.52
N ALA A 197 -17.46 2.22 -14.26
CA ALA A 197 -16.85 1.26 -13.36
C ALA A 197 -17.89 0.21 -12.92
N ASP A 198 -17.44 -1.02 -12.75
CA ASP A 198 -18.27 -2.16 -12.37
C ASP A 198 -18.05 -2.52 -10.89
N VAL A 199 -18.91 -3.35 -10.32
CA VAL A 199 -18.87 -3.76 -8.91
C VAL A 199 -18.83 -5.28 -8.80
N ILE A 200 -17.99 -5.82 -7.90
CA ILE A 200 -17.97 -7.23 -7.53
C ILE A 200 -18.32 -7.42 -6.05
N VAL A 201 -19.15 -8.43 -5.76
CA VAL A 201 -19.65 -8.73 -4.41
C VAL A 201 -19.51 -10.22 -4.11
N GLY A 202 -18.96 -10.55 -2.94
CA GLY A 202 -18.87 -11.91 -2.42
C GLY A 202 -20.06 -12.36 -1.57
N ALA A 203 -20.40 -13.65 -1.63
CA ALA A 203 -21.36 -14.34 -0.78
C ALA A 203 -20.81 -15.75 -0.45
N PHE A 204 -19.86 -15.80 0.48
CA PHE A 204 -19.00 -16.97 0.69
C PHE A 204 -19.70 -18.21 1.26
N LEU A 205 -20.91 -18.07 1.81
CA LEU A 205 -21.70 -19.19 2.33
C LEU A 205 -22.84 -19.61 1.39
N ASN A 206 -22.90 -19.08 0.17
CA ASN A 206 -23.92 -19.49 -0.78
C ASN A 206 -23.81 -20.98 -1.15
N ASP A 207 -24.96 -21.66 -1.21
CA ASP A 207 -25.04 -23.11 -1.36
C ASP A 207 -25.17 -23.63 -2.80
N ALA A 208 -25.15 -22.76 -3.81
CA ALA A 208 -25.47 -23.15 -5.19
C ALA A 208 -24.49 -24.16 -5.80
N GLY A 209 -23.21 -24.10 -5.39
CA GLY A 209 -22.15 -25.05 -5.76
C GLY A 209 -22.05 -26.28 -4.85
N GLY A 210 -22.93 -26.38 -3.84
CA GLY A 210 -22.78 -27.27 -2.69
C GLY A 210 -22.76 -26.47 -1.38
N LYS A 211 -22.90 -27.17 -0.25
CA LYS A 211 -22.96 -26.52 1.07
C LYS A 211 -21.76 -25.59 1.29
N ASP A 212 -21.99 -24.30 1.56
CA ASP A 212 -20.96 -23.29 1.78
C ASP A 212 -19.91 -23.23 0.65
N ALA A 213 -20.30 -23.56 -0.59
CA ALA A 213 -19.39 -23.50 -1.74
C ALA A 213 -19.03 -22.05 -2.10
N GLY A 214 -19.97 -21.13 -1.89
CA GLY A 214 -19.82 -19.70 -2.08
C GLY A 214 -20.07 -19.20 -3.51
N ARG A 215 -20.26 -17.88 -3.64
CA ARG A 215 -20.45 -17.15 -4.90
C ARG A 215 -19.78 -15.79 -4.89
N ALA A 216 -19.50 -15.27 -6.07
CA ALA A 216 -19.27 -13.86 -6.33
C ALA A 216 -20.16 -13.36 -7.48
N TYR A 217 -20.53 -12.10 -7.44
CA TYR A 217 -21.47 -11.46 -8.37
C TYR A 217 -20.82 -10.21 -8.94
N ILE A 218 -20.89 -10.03 -10.26
CA ILE A 218 -20.47 -8.80 -10.93
C ILE A 218 -21.72 -8.07 -11.41
N PHE A 219 -21.77 -6.77 -11.12
CA PHE A 219 -22.80 -5.85 -11.56
C PHE A 219 -22.14 -4.76 -12.40
N PHE A 220 -22.64 -4.53 -13.60
CA PHE A 220 -22.11 -3.50 -14.46
C PHE A 220 -22.60 -2.12 -14.03
N GLY A 221 -21.67 -1.17 -14.07
CA GLY A 221 -22.00 0.23 -13.93
C GLY A 221 -22.87 0.70 -15.09
N SER A 222 -23.67 1.73 -14.85
CA SER A 222 -24.32 2.48 -15.92
C SER A 222 -24.84 3.81 -15.38
N GLY A 223 -25.29 4.70 -16.28
CA GLY A 223 -25.91 5.95 -15.86
C GLY A 223 -27.16 5.76 -14.99
N GLN A 224 -27.76 4.57 -14.97
CA GLN A 224 -28.81 4.14 -14.04
C GLN A 224 -28.60 2.65 -13.74
N MET A 225 -27.58 2.34 -12.94
CA MET A 225 -27.26 0.96 -12.53
C MET A 225 -28.48 0.28 -11.90
N ASP A 226 -28.75 -0.97 -12.29
CA ASP A 226 -29.83 -1.78 -11.75
C ASP A 226 -29.31 -2.80 -10.71
N ASP A 227 -30.22 -3.59 -10.12
CA ASP A 227 -29.93 -4.54 -9.06
C ASP A 227 -29.78 -5.99 -9.55
N VAL A 228 -29.64 -6.20 -10.86
CA VAL A 228 -29.51 -7.52 -11.47
C VAL A 228 -28.03 -7.82 -11.74
N PRO A 229 -27.48 -8.95 -11.25
CA PRO A 229 -26.09 -9.29 -11.56
C PRO A 229 -25.93 -9.66 -13.04
N ASP A 230 -24.93 -9.07 -13.70
CA ASP A 230 -24.56 -9.37 -15.08
C ASP A 230 -23.78 -10.68 -15.19
N LEU A 231 -22.99 -11.01 -14.16
CA LEU A 231 -22.26 -12.26 -14.08
C LEU A 231 -22.33 -12.86 -12.68
N ILE A 232 -22.52 -14.18 -12.62
CA ILE A 232 -22.49 -14.97 -11.39
C ILE A 232 -21.39 -16.01 -11.49
N LEU A 233 -20.44 -15.92 -10.56
CA LEU A 233 -19.32 -16.83 -10.38
C LEU A 233 -19.63 -17.76 -9.21
N THR A 234 -19.61 -19.07 -9.43
CA THR A 234 -20.02 -20.06 -8.42
C THR A 234 -18.84 -20.94 -8.00
N GLY A 235 -18.66 -21.11 -6.69
CA GLY A 235 -17.69 -22.02 -6.11
C GLY A 235 -17.90 -23.46 -6.56
N GLN A 236 -16.83 -24.24 -6.63
CA GLN A 236 -16.81 -25.52 -7.34
C GLN A 236 -17.27 -26.70 -6.46
N ALA A 237 -16.99 -26.63 -5.16
CA ALA A 237 -17.25 -27.72 -4.22
C ALA A 237 -17.73 -27.19 -2.85
N PRO A 238 -18.41 -28.03 -2.04
CA PRO A 238 -18.79 -27.68 -0.68
C PRO A 238 -17.59 -27.22 0.16
N GLU A 239 -17.82 -26.26 1.05
CA GLU A 239 -16.82 -25.70 1.98
C GLU A 239 -15.64 -24.99 1.30
N ASP A 240 -15.68 -24.75 -0.02
CA ASP A 240 -14.68 -23.94 -0.73
C ASP A 240 -14.67 -22.49 -0.25
N GLN A 241 -15.83 -21.98 0.18
CA GLN A 241 -16.03 -20.61 0.66
C GLN A 241 -15.58 -19.55 -0.36
N PHE A 242 -15.88 -19.80 -1.64
CA PHE A 242 -15.58 -18.91 -2.76
C PHE A 242 -16.32 -17.57 -2.61
N GLY A 243 -15.63 -16.44 -2.82
CA GLY A 243 -16.20 -15.11 -2.59
C GLY A 243 -16.02 -14.61 -1.15
N THR A 244 -15.19 -15.27 -0.34
CA THR A 244 -14.76 -14.78 0.98
C THR A 244 -13.98 -13.46 0.90
N SER A 245 -13.32 -13.22 -0.23
CA SER A 245 -12.58 -12.00 -0.55
C SER A 245 -12.65 -11.81 -2.05
N VAL A 246 -13.01 -10.60 -2.49
CA VAL A 246 -13.07 -10.19 -3.89
C VAL A 246 -12.30 -8.89 -4.06
N SER A 247 -11.74 -8.67 -5.24
CA SER A 247 -11.11 -7.40 -5.62
C SER A 247 -11.10 -7.26 -7.14
N THR A 248 -10.95 -6.04 -7.65
CA THR A 248 -10.34 -5.90 -8.97
C THR A 248 -8.95 -6.53 -8.95
N ALA A 249 -8.50 -7.04 -10.09
CA ALA A 249 -7.13 -7.48 -10.29
C ALA A 249 -6.32 -6.45 -11.11
N GLY A 250 -6.94 -5.35 -11.56
CA GLY A 250 -6.37 -4.51 -12.61
C GLY A 250 -6.35 -5.24 -13.96
N ASP A 251 -5.63 -4.72 -14.95
CA ASP A 251 -5.44 -5.33 -16.26
C ASP A 251 -4.20 -6.23 -16.20
N VAL A 252 -4.37 -7.46 -15.71
CA VAL A 252 -3.23 -8.37 -15.46
C VAL A 252 -2.72 -9.00 -16.75
N ASN A 253 -3.50 -8.96 -17.82
CA ASN A 253 -3.17 -9.55 -19.12
C ASN A 253 -2.81 -8.52 -20.21
N GLY A 254 -2.96 -7.22 -19.91
CA GLY A 254 -2.62 -6.08 -20.76
C GLY A 254 -3.52 -5.93 -21.99
N ASP A 255 -4.77 -6.37 -21.92
CA ASP A 255 -5.73 -6.28 -23.03
C ASP A 255 -6.60 -5.01 -23.01
N GLY A 256 -6.45 -4.18 -21.97
CA GLY A 256 -7.14 -2.92 -21.78
C GLY A 256 -8.47 -3.02 -21.04
N TYR A 257 -8.82 -4.18 -20.50
CA TYR A 257 -9.95 -4.40 -19.61
C TYR A 257 -9.43 -4.66 -18.20
N ASP A 258 -10.12 -4.15 -17.18
CA ASP A 258 -9.78 -4.56 -15.82
C ASP A 258 -10.30 -6.00 -15.59
N ASP A 259 -9.55 -6.78 -14.83
CA ASP A 259 -9.83 -8.15 -14.46
C ASP A 259 -10.32 -8.19 -12.99
N VAL A 260 -10.82 -9.35 -12.55
CA VAL A 260 -11.23 -9.55 -11.15
C VAL A 260 -10.59 -10.78 -10.54
N ILE A 261 -10.35 -10.73 -9.22
CA ILE A 261 -9.84 -11.86 -8.44
C ILE A 261 -10.79 -12.23 -7.31
N VAL A 262 -10.98 -13.53 -7.11
CA VAL A 262 -11.86 -14.10 -6.07
C VAL A 262 -11.15 -15.19 -5.28
N GLY A 263 -11.17 -15.06 -3.95
CA GLY A 263 -10.60 -16.03 -3.02
C GLY A 263 -11.58 -17.15 -2.61
N ALA A 264 -11.02 -18.33 -2.32
CA ALA A 264 -11.71 -19.52 -1.82
C ALA A 264 -10.77 -20.29 -0.86
N TYR A 265 -10.64 -19.78 0.37
CA TYR A 265 -9.63 -20.26 1.32
C TYR A 265 -9.87 -21.70 1.80
N GLY A 266 -11.12 -22.17 1.74
CA GLY A 266 -11.49 -23.53 2.12
C GLY A 266 -11.22 -24.58 1.05
N ASN A 267 -10.81 -24.17 -0.16
CA ASN A 267 -10.68 -25.11 -1.27
C ASN A 267 -9.61 -26.20 -1.05
N ASP A 268 -9.97 -27.43 -1.43
CA ASP A 268 -9.16 -28.63 -1.19
C ASP A 268 -8.21 -29.03 -2.34
N GLY A 269 -8.11 -28.23 -3.40
CA GLY A 269 -7.40 -28.57 -4.63
C GLY A 269 -5.90 -28.83 -4.46
N GLY A 270 -5.27 -28.23 -3.45
CA GLY A 270 -3.88 -28.44 -3.06
C GLY A 270 -3.69 -29.38 -1.84
N GLY A 271 -4.78 -29.88 -1.27
CA GLY A 271 -4.82 -30.48 0.07
C GLY A 271 -5.92 -29.82 0.90
N LYS A 272 -6.32 -30.46 2.01
CA LYS A 272 -7.43 -29.97 2.84
C LYS A 272 -7.22 -28.50 3.25
N ASN A 273 -8.15 -27.61 2.93
CA ASN A 273 -8.07 -26.17 3.21
C ASN A 273 -6.74 -25.53 2.76
N ALA A 274 -6.14 -26.02 1.67
CA ALA A 274 -4.94 -25.41 1.09
C ALA A 274 -5.28 -24.06 0.43
N GLY A 275 -6.53 -23.90 -0.02
CA GLY A 275 -7.08 -22.68 -0.57
C GLY A 275 -6.75 -22.44 -2.04
N ARG A 276 -7.53 -21.57 -2.66
CA ARG A 276 -7.36 -21.09 -4.03
C ARG A 276 -7.74 -19.62 -4.17
N ALA A 277 -7.18 -18.99 -5.20
CA ALA A 277 -7.71 -17.75 -5.77
C ALA A 277 -7.91 -17.92 -7.28
N TYR A 278 -8.91 -17.22 -7.82
CA TYR A 278 -9.34 -17.33 -9.21
C TYR A 278 -9.33 -15.96 -9.85
N ILE A 279 -8.69 -15.80 -11.00
CA ILE A 279 -8.73 -14.57 -11.80
C ILE A 279 -9.63 -14.82 -13.00
N TYR A 280 -10.51 -13.87 -13.28
CA TYR A 280 -11.39 -13.83 -14.43
C TYR A 280 -11.03 -12.60 -15.23
N TYR A 281 -10.67 -12.79 -16.50
CA TYR A 281 -10.30 -11.70 -17.36
C TYR A 281 -11.53 -10.89 -17.78
N GLY A 282 -11.38 -9.58 -17.74
CA GLY A 282 -12.30 -8.66 -18.39
C GLY A 282 -12.34 -8.90 -19.89
N GLY A 283 -13.28 -8.25 -20.56
CA GLY A 283 -13.36 -8.30 -22.01
C GLY A 283 -14.76 -8.19 -22.59
N PRO A 284 -14.86 -8.11 -23.93
CA PRO A 284 -16.14 -8.03 -24.63
C PRO A 284 -16.93 -9.35 -24.57
N SER A 285 -16.35 -10.41 -24.03
CA SER A 285 -16.95 -11.73 -23.87
C SER A 285 -16.62 -12.30 -22.50
N LEU A 286 -16.67 -11.45 -21.46
CA LEU A 286 -16.58 -11.86 -20.07
C LEU A 286 -17.52 -13.05 -19.81
N ASP A 287 -16.97 -14.12 -19.24
CA ASP A 287 -17.72 -15.32 -18.90
C ASP A 287 -17.39 -15.80 -17.48
N ASN A 288 -18.05 -16.88 -17.05
CA ASN A 288 -17.91 -17.40 -15.69
C ASN A 288 -16.90 -18.54 -15.55
N LEU A 289 -15.98 -18.68 -16.51
CA LEU A 289 -14.86 -19.61 -16.44
C LEU A 289 -13.62 -18.86 -15.96
N PRO A 290 -12.91 -19.35 -14.94
CA PRO A 290 -11.68 -18.70 -14.50
C PRO A 290 -10.58 -18.90 -15.54
N ASP A 291 -9.90 -17.80 -15.90
CA ASP A 291 -8.73 -17.80 -16.79
C ASP A 291 -7.47 -18.28 -16.06
N VAL A 292 -7.35 -17.90 -14.78
CA VAL A 292 -6.24 -18.32 -13.91
C VAL A 292 -6.77 -18.88 -12.60
N VAL A 293 -6.18 -19.98 -12.16
CA VAL A 293 -6.44 -20.64 -10.87
C VAL A 293 -5.14 -20.75 -10.10
N LEU A 294 -4.97 -19.90 -9.10
CA LEU A 294 -3.84 -19.92 -8.18
C LEU A 294 -4.12 -20.94 -7.07
N THR A 295 -3.37 -22.04 -7.05
CA THR A 295 -3.61 -23.14 -6.09
C THR A 295 -2.57 -23.17 -4.98
N GLY A 296 -3.03 -23.20 -3.72
CA GLY A 296 -2.21 -23.44 -2.54
C GLY A 296 -1.59 -24.84 -2.54
N GLN A 297 -0.57 -25.08 -1.71
CA GLN A 297 0.19 -26.33 -1.74
C GLN A 297 0.12 -27.17 -0.46
N THR A 298 -0.13 -26.55 0.68
CA THR A 298 -0.06 -27.25 1.97
C THR A 298 -1.42 -27.22 2.65
N VAL A 299 -1.73 -28.30 3.35
CA VAL A 299 -2.96 -28.44 4.14
C VAL A 299 -3.01 -27.34 5.18
N GLY A 300 -4.11 -26.57 5.20
CA GLY A 300 -4.33 -25.52 6.19
C GLY A 300 -3.71 -24.16 5.87
N ASP A 301 -3.01 -24.01 4.74
CA ASP A 301 -2.39 -22.73 4.35
C ASP A 301 -3.44 -21.64 4.08
N GLN A 302 -4.67 -22.01 3.69
CA GLN A 302 -5.80 -21.09 3.48
C GLN A 302 -5.53 -19.98 2.44
N LEU A 303 -4.86 -20.32 1.33
CA LEU A 303 -4.64 -19.38 0.23
C LEU A 303 -5.96 -18.77 -0.26
N GLY A 304 -5.99 -17.45 -0.45
CA GLY A 304 -7.17 -16.74 -0.93
C GLY A 304 -8.10 -16.29 0.18
N ILE A 305 -7.65 -16.33 1.45
CA ILE A 305 -8.38 -15.71 2.56
C ILE A 305 -8.49 -14.19 2.38
N ARG A 306 -7.47 -13.56 1.77
CA ARG A 306 -7.53 -12.20 1.23
C ARG A 306 -6.87 -12.14 -0.14
N VAL A 307 -7.48 -11.38 -1.04
CA VAL A 307 -6.98 -11.07 -2.38
C VAL A 307 -7.02 -9.56 -2.60
N ALA A 308 -6.07 -9.03 -3.35
CA ALA A 308 -6.08 -7.64 -3.80
C ALA A 308 -5.32 -7.45 -5.11
N TRP A 309 -5.67 -6.40 -5.84
CA TRP A 309 -4.78 -5.78 -6.81
C TRP A 309 -3.56 -5.19 -6.08
N ALA A 310 -2.36 -5.43 -6.62
CA ALA A 310 -1.09 -4.96 -6.07
C ALA A 310 -0.53 -3.72 -6.79
N GLY A 311 -1.13 -3.29 -7.91
CA GLY A 311 -0.56 -2.26 -8.78
C GLY A 311 0.43 -2.81 -9.80
N ASP A 312 1.15 -1.93 -10.48
CA ASP A 312 2.30 -2.27 -11.32
C ASP A 312 3.59 -2.09 -10.51
N VAL A 313 3.94 -3.14 -9.75
CA VAL A 313 5.07 -3.14 -8.81
C VAL A 313 6.40 -3.31 -9.52
N ASN A 314 6.41 -3.68 -10.81
CA ASN A 314 7.63 -3.98 -11.58
C ASN A 314 7.84 -3.07 -12.82
N ARG A 315 6.87 -2.21 -13.13
CA ARG A 315 6.78 -1.31 -14.29
C ARG A 315 6.88 -1.97 -15.65
N ASP A 316 6.20 -3.09 -15.84
CA ASP A 316 6.03 -3.71 -17.13
C ASP A 316 4.71 -3.36 -17.83
N ASN A 317 3.86 -2.53 -17.19
CA ASN A 317 2.52 -2.08 -17.59
C ASN A 317 1.46 -3.19 -17.57
N TYR A 318 1.71 -4.27 -16.83
CA TYR A 318 0.66 -5.20 -16.44
C TYR A 318 0.42 -5.04 -14.95
N ASP A 319 -0.82 -5.22 -14.53
CA ASP A 319 -1.11 -5.19 -13.10
C ASP A 319 -0.75 -6.51 -12.43
N GLU A 320 -0.31 -6.41 -11.18
CA GLU A 320 -0.06 -7.51 -10.29
C GLU A 320 -1.25 -7.84 -9.39
N VAL A 321 -1.30 -9.09 -8.95
CA VAL A 321 -2.19 -9.51 -7.86
C VAL A 321 -1.39 -10.01 -6.66
N ILE A 322 -1.93 -9.76 -5.47
CA ILE A 322 -1.43 -10.30 -4.20
C ILE A 322 -2.50 -11.17 -3.53
N VAL A 323 -2.09 -12.34 -3.04
CA VAL A 323 -2.97 -13.31 -2.39
C VAL A 323 -2.33 -13.79 -1.08
N SER A 324 -3.04 -13.70 0.04
CA SER A 324 -2.54 -14.20 1.32
C SER A 324 -2.93 -15.64 1.61
N ALA A 325 -2.08 -16.30 2.39
CA ALA A 325 -2.24 -17.62 3.00
C ALA A 325 -1.80 -17.49 4.45
N ASP A 326 -2.74 -17.10 5.31
CA ASP A 326 -2.46 -16.71 6.69
C ASP A 326 -2.01 -17.90 7.56
N GLY A 327 -2.43 -19.12 7.21
CA GLY A 327 -2.03 -20.37 7.87
C GLY A 327 -0.78 -21.03 7.31
N ALA A 328 -0.03 -20.33 6.47
CA ALA A 328 1.14 -20.94 5.86
C ALA A 328 2.35 -21.00 6.82
N ASP A 329 2.92 -22.20 6.93
CA ASP A 329 4.14 -22.42 7.70
C ASP A 329 5.39 -21.86 7.00
N VAL A 330 6.32 -21.29 7.78
CA VAL A 330 7.62 -20.79 7.31
C VAL A 330 8.74 -21.56 8.00
N GLY A 331 9.22 -22.63 7.35
CA GLY A 331 10.24 -23.50 7.92
C GLY A 331 9.72 -24.26 9.14
N SER A 332 10.17 -23.87 10.33
CA SER A 332 9.66 -24.41 11.61
C SER A 332 8.66 -23.49 12.30
N LEU A 333 8.40 -22.30 11.75
CA LEU A 333 7.43 -21.36 12.29
C LEU A 333 6.04 -21.78 11.80
N ILE A 334 5.22 -22.23 12.74
CA ILE A 334 3.84 -22.61 12.46
C ILE A 334 2.99 -21.36 12.28
N ASP A 335 2.14 -21.35 11.25
CA ASP A 335 1.17 -20.28 11.00
C ASP A 335 1.80 -18.87 10.95
N ALA A 336 3.06 -18.78 10.51
CA ALA A 336 3.73 -17.49 10.32
C ALA A 336 3.06 -16.66 9.20
N GLY A 337 2.35 -17.32 8.29
CA GLY A 337 1.65 -16.70 7.19
C GLY A 337 2.57 -16.37 6.01
N LYS A 338 1.97 -16.35 4.83
CA LYS A 338 2.61 -15.92 3.58
C LYS A 338 1.67 -15.06 2.75
N ALA A 339 2.24 -14.23 1.90
CA ALA A 339 1.54 -13.60 0.79
C ALA A 339 2.32 -13.82 -0.50
N TYR A 340 1.61 -14.02 -1.60
CA TYR A 340 2.15 -14.35 -2.91
C TYR A 340 1.78 -13.27 -3.89
N ILE A 341 2.77 -12.72 -4.60
CA ILE A 341 2.55 -11.76 -5.70
C ILE A 341 2.86 -12.47 -7.01
N PHE A 342 1.94 -12.34 -7.96
CA PHE A 342 2.09 -12.87 -9.32
C PHE A 342 2.13 -11.68 -10.28
N PHE A 343 3.18 -11.65 -11.10
CA PHE A 343 3.40 -10.61 -12.10
C PHE A 343 2.45 -10.74 -13.27
N GLY A 344 1.86 -9.61 -13.64
CA GLY A 344 1.00 -9.50 -14.79
C GLY A 344 1.76 -9.87 -16.07
N SER A 345 1.05 -10.47 -17.02
CA SER A 345 1.57 -10.71 -18.37
C SER A 345 0.45 -11.20 -19.29
N PRO A 346 0.62 -11.16 -20.63
CA PRO A 346 -0.40 -11.65 -21.56
C PRO A 346 -0.76 -13.13 -21.36
N PHE A 347 0.09 -13.87 -20.64
CA PHE A 347 -0.16 -15.23 -20.22
C PHE A 347 0.39 -15.39 -18.80
N LEU A 348 -0.43 -15.04 -17.80
CA LEU A 348 -0.02 -15.14 -16.40
C LEU A 348 0.44 -16.58 -16.11
N ALA A 349 1.76 -16.73 -15.98
CA ALA A 349 2.41 -18.01 -15.78
C ALA A 349 2.42 -18.34 -14.29
N GLY A 350 2.17 -19.60 -13.93
CA GLY A 350 2.20 -20.02 -12.52
C GLY A 350 0.81 -20.17 -11.91
N GLN A 351 0.24 -21.36 -12.06
CA GLN A 351 -1.07 -21.73 -11.49
C GLN A 351 -0.93 -22.27 -10.05
N ASN A 352 0.26 -22.06 -9.45
CA ASN A 352 0.62 -22.62 -8.17
C ASN A 352 1.52 -21.64 -7.42
N VAL A 353 1.30 -21.51 -6.11
CA VAL A 353 2.03 -20.60 -5.22
C VAL A 353 3.55 -20.78 -5.20
N SER A 354 4.08 -21.97 -5.52
CA SER A 354 5.54 -22.15 -5.64
C SER A 354 6.16 -21.45 -6.86
N GLN A 355 5.31 -20.98 -7.78
CA GLN A 355 5.70 -20.28 -9.00
C GLN A 355 5.42 -18.78 -8.91
N ALA A 356 4.96 -18.28 -7.75
CA ALA A 356 4.79 -16.85 -7.53
C ALA A 356 6.13 -16.13 -7.74
N ASP A 357 6.07 -14.96 -8.38
CA ASP A 357 7.24 -14.12 -8.62
C ASP A 357 7.80 -13.59 -7.30
N VAL A 358 6.92 -13.27 -6.35
CA VAL A 358 7.28 -12.84 -5.00
C VAL A 358 6.56 -13.68 -3.95
N ILE A 359 7.31 -14.11 -2.92
CA ILE A 359 6.77 -14.79 -1.74
C ILE A 359 7.17 -14.01 -0.51
N LEU A 360 6.22 -13.29 0.07
CA LEU A 360 6.37 -12.60 1.34
C LEU A 360 6.08 -13.59 2.47
N GLN A 361 6.93 -13.63 3.49
CA GLN A 361 6.81 -14.62 4.58
C GLN A 361 6.87 -13.96 5.95
N GLY A 362 6.04 -14.44 6.88
CA GLY A 362 6.16 -14.09 8.28
C GLY A 362 7.50 -14.51 8.88
N SER A 363 7.86 -13.86 9.98
CA SER A 363 9.11 -14.01 10.71
C SER A 363 8.95 -14.56 12.13
N THR A 364 7.71 -14.68 12.62
CA THR A 364 7.37 -15.29 13.91
C THR A 364 6.22 -16.29 13.78
N GLU A 365 6.10 -17.22 14.73
CA GLU A 365 4.93 -18.11 14.85
C GLU A 365 3.64 -17.28 15.04
N ASP A 366 2.53 -17.77 14.49
CA ASP A 366 1.19 -17.18 14.61
C ASP A 366 1.08 -15.72 14.14
N GLU A 367 2.01 -15.25 13.31
CA GLU A 367 2.03 -13.87 12.83
C GLU A 367 0.85 -13.56 11.90
N ALA A 368 0.43 -14.55 11.10
CA ALA A 368 -0.73 -14.56 10.21
C ALA A 368 -0.86 -13.29 9.34
N PHE A 369 -0.39 -13.35 8.09
CA PHE A 369 -0.58 -12.31 7.07
C PHE A 369 -2.06 -12.19 6.65
N ALA A 370 -2.85 -11.58 7.54
CA ALA A 370 -4.31 -11.59 7.54
C ALA A 370 -4.95 -10.51 6.65
N SER A 371 -4.18 -9.54 6.16
CA SER A 371 -4.65 -8.53 5.20
C SER A 371 -3.56 -8.15 4.20
N VAL A 372 -3.96 -7.85 2.97
CA VAL A 372 -3.08 -7.43 1.87
C VAL A 372 -3.77 -6.32 1.08
N ALA A 373 -2.99 -5.35 0.59
CA ALA A 373 -3.48 -4.32 -0.32
C ALA A 373 -2.32 -3.72 -1.13
N ARG A 374 -2.64 -3.14 -2.30
CA ARG A 374 -1.84 -2.08 -2.90
C ARG A 374 -1.74 -0.91 -1.91
N ALA A 375 -0.53 -0.46 -1.64
CA ALA A 375 -0.26 0.76 -0.88
C ALA A 375 -0.20 2.00 -1.79
N GLY A 376 0.01 1.79 -3.10
CA GLY A 376 0.32 2.83 -4.07
C GLY A 376 1.81 3.13 -4.04
N ASP A 377 2.24 4.14 -4.79
CA ASP A 377 3.63 4.59 -4.81
C ASP A 377 3.88 5.51 -3.61
N LEU A 378 4.33 4.94 -2.49
CA LEU A 378 4.53 5.64 -1.22
C LEU A 378 5.82 6.48 -1.22
N ASP A 379 6.79 6.15 -2.08
CA ASP A 379 8.09 6.81 -2.15
C ASP A 379 8.34 7.63 -3.42
N ASN A 380 7.33 7.67 -4.29
CA ASN A 380 7.30 8.38 -5.56
C ASN A 380 8.46 8.01 -6.47
N ASP A 381 8.92 6.75 -6.38
CA ASP A 381 9.89 6.23 -7.30
C ASP A 381 9.23 5.88 -8.64
N GLY A 382 7.91 5.64 -8.64
CA GLY A 382 7.02 5.29 -9.75
C GLY A 382 6.59 3.81 -9.81
N PHE A 383 7.01 2.95 -8.89
CA PHE A 383 6.53 1.58 -8.75
C PHE A 383 5.42 1.59 -7.70
N ASP A 384 4.42 0.74 -7.87
CA ASP A 384 3.46 0.54 -6.80
C ASP A 384 4.07 -0.29 -5.68
N ASP A 385 3.78 0.10 -4.44
CA ASP A 385 4.16 -0.62 -3.23
C ASP A 385 3.00 -1.47 -2.72
N VAL A 386 3.33 -2.46 -1.90
CA VAL A 386 2.34 -3.34 -1.26
C VAL A 386 2.44 -3.30 0.24
N VAL A 387 1.30 -3.43 0.90
CA VAL A 387 1.18 -3.53 2.36
C VAL A 387 0.58 -4.87 2.75
N VAL A 388 1.12 -5.46 3.82
CA VAL A 388 0.62 -6.69 4.43
C VAL A 388 0.40 -6.45 5.92
N GLY A 389 -0.81 -6.70 6.40
CA GLY A 389 -1.14 -6.65 7.81
C GLY A 389 -1.06 -8.01 8.49
N ALA A 390 -0.57 -8.02 9.73
CA ALA A 390 -0.31 -9.20 10.53
C ALA A 390 -0.91 -9.02 11.94
N SER A 391 -2.24 -9.05 12.04
CA SER A 391 -2.97 -8.71 13.26
C SER A 391 -2.77 -9.68 14.42
N ALA A 392 -2.31 -10.91 14.14
CA ALA A 392 -2.06 -11.92 15.16
C ALA A 392 -0.60 -11.90 15.68
N TYR A 393 0.26 -11.02 15.14
CA TYR A 393 1.66 -10.90 15.55
C TYR A 393 1.83 -10.85 17.09
N THR A 394 2.74 -11.69 17.61
CA THR A 394 3.15 -11.72 19.02
C THR A 394 4.66 -11.49 19.14
N ALA A 395 5.10 -10.72 20.12
CA ALA A 395 6.52 -10.42 20.34
C ALA A 395 7.19 -11.56 21.13
N GLY A 396 7.31 -12.74 20.51
CA GLY A 396 8.12 -13.86 21.00
C GLY A 396 7.37 -15.18 21.20
N SER A 397 8.10 -16.28 20.96
CA SER A 397 7.65 -17.67 20.95
C SER A 397 6.90 -18.09 22.21
N GLY A 398 5.57 -18.13 22.13
CA GLY A 398 4.70 -18.74 23.12
C GLY A 398 3.52 -19.35 22.37
N SER A 399 3.44 -20.68 22.39
CA SER A 399 2.47 -21.52 21.68
C SER A 399 1.03 -21.32 22.18
N GLU A 400 0.44 -20.15 21.95
CA GLU A 400 -0.96 -19.89 22.25
C GLU A 400 -1.62 -19.46 20.95
N ASN A 401 -2.65 -20.22 20.55
CA ASN A 401 -3.34 -20.12 19.26
C ASN A 401 -4.09 -18.77 19.15
N CYS A 402 -3.36 -17.68 18.85
CA CYS A 402 -3.88 -16.32 18.75
C CYS A 402 -4.76 -16.08 17.51
N ARG A 403 -4.97 -17.12 16.69
CA ARG A 403 -5.87 -17.12 15.51
C ARG A 403 -7.35 -17.28 15.86
N ASP A 404 -7.64 -17.69 17.10
CA ASP A 404 -8.97 -18.13 17.51
C ASP A 404 -9.79 -16.94 18.07
N PHE A 405 -10.44 -16.20 17.17
CA PHE A 405 -11.43 -15.16 17.48
C PHE A 405 -12.76 -15.80 17.92
N VAL A 406 -12.77 -16.55 19.02
CA VAL A 406 -14.00 -17.22 19.50
C VAL A 406 -14.69 -16.37 20.54
N ASP A 407 -15.88 -15.91 20.16
CA ASP A 407 -16.99 -15.55 21.04
C ASP A 407 -17.44 -16.80 21.80
N ASN A 408 -17.00 -16.94 23.05
CA ASN A 408 -17.27 -18.13 23.87
C ASN A 408 -18.60 -18.05 24.63
N ASP A 409 -19.21 -16.88 24.73
CA ASP A 409 -20.46 -16.65 25.45
C ASP A 409 -21.66 -16.32 24.54
N GLY A 410 -21.44 -16.23 23.24
CA GLY A 410 -22.46 -16.08 22.20
C GLY A 410 -23.08 -14.69 22.19
N ASP A 411 -22.34 -13.68 22.64
CA ASP A 411 -22.79 -12.28 22.71
C ASP A 411 -22.45 -11.47 21.45
N GLY A 412 -21.79 -12.09 20.48
CA GLY A 412 -21.34 -11.45 19.24
C GLY A 412 -20.02 -10.69 19.37
N LEU A 413 -19.37 -10.72 20.53
CA LEU A 413 -18.07 -10.07 20.81
C LEU A 413 -16.97 -11.13 20.98
N ILE A 414 -15.74 -10.78 20.59
CA ILE A 414 -14.60 -11.69 20.72
C ILE A 414 -14.10 -11.64 22.19
N ASP A 415 -14.50 -12.60 23.04
CA ASP A 415 -14.00 -12.67 24.42
C ASP A 415 -12.53 -13.09 24.43
N ARG A 416 -11.58 -12.17 24.68
CA ARG A 416 -10.21 -12.56 25.03
C ARG A 416 -9.38 -11.54 25.82
N ARG A 417 -9.33 -11.80 27.12
CA ARG A 417 -8.47 -11.20 28.16
C ARG A 417 -7.00 -11.67 28.14
N ASP A 418 -6.39 -11.99 26.98
CA ASP A 418 -4.94 -12.28 26.94
C ASP A 418 -4.12 -11.17 26.27
N PRO A 419 -3.48 -10.27 27.05
CA PRO A 419 -2.67 -9.17 26.54
C PRO A 419 -1.37 -9.60 25.81
N LYS A 420 -1.11 -10.91 25.64
CA LYS A 420 -0.01 -11.45 24.83
C LYS A 420 -0.38 -11.71 23.36
N CYS A 421 -1.67 -11.90 23.06
CA CYS A 421 -2.18 -11.93 21.69
C CYS A 421 -2.53 -10.49 21.25
N HIS A 422 -2.58 -10.24 19.94
CA HIS A 422 -3.01 -8.95 19.37
C HIS A 422 -2.00 -7.79 19.53
N LEU A 423 -0.69 -8.05 19.46
CA LEU A 423 0.24 -6.94 19.25
C LEU A 423 0.04 -6.37 17.85
N GLY A 424 -0.07 -7.23 16.84
CA GLY A 424 -0.35 -6.75 15.49
C GLY A 424 0.80 -5.96 14.86
N ARG A 425 0.91 -6.01 13.54
CA ARG A 425 1.90 -5.24 12.78
C ARG A 425 1.39 -5.01 11.36
N ALA A 426 1.93 -4.01 10.67
CA ALA A 426 1.85 -3.93 9.22
C ALA A 426 3.25 -3.81 8.60
N TYR A 427 3.41 -4.37 7.42
CA TYR A 427 4.65 -4.42 6.66
C TYR A 427 4.44 -3.77 5.31
N VAL A 428 5.35 -2.85 4.95
CA VAL A 428 5.38 -2.25 3.62
C VAL A 428 6.58 -2.81 2.87
N PHE A 429 6.32 -3.31 1.68
CA PHE A 429 7.31 -3.80 0.74
C PHE A 429 7.31 -2.89 -0.47
N LEU A 430 8.42 -2.19 -0.65
CA LEU A 430 8.57 -1.24 -1.75
C LEU A 430 8.67 -1.97 -3.08
N GLY A 431 8.00 -1.42 -4.09
CA GLY A 431 8.05 -1.88 -5.47
C GLY A 431 9.45 -1.75 -6.09
N GLY A 432 9.58 -2.30 -7.29
CA GLY A 432 10.78 -2.19 -8.09
C GLY A 432 11.66 -3.43 -8.13
N PRO A 433 12.89 -3.33 -8.68
CA PRO A 433 13.70 -4.50 -9.05
C PRO A 433 14.12 -5.41 -7.90
N ALA A 434 13.95 -4.96 -6.65
CA ALA A 434 14.25 -5.73 -5.45
C ALA A 434 13.07 -6.58 -4.95
N LEU A 435 11.84 -6.27 -5.38
CA LEU A 435 10.63 -7.00 -5.01
C LEU A 435 10.49 -8.26 -5.88
N ILE A 436 11.35 -9.24 -5.63
CA ILE A 436 11.38 -10.51 -6.38
C ILE A 436 11.87 -11.66 -5.49
N GLY A 437 11.33 -12.85 -5.72
CA GLY A 437 11.68 -14.06 -4.98
C GLY A 437 11.10 -14.06 -3.56
N THR A 438 11.76 -14.76 -2.65
CA THR A 438 11.27 -14.87 -1.26
C THR A 438 11.86 -13.77 -0.37
N ILE A 439 10.99 -13.02 0.29
CA ILE A 439 11.35 -11.92 1.19
C ILE A 439 10.73 -12.18 2.56
N SER A 440 11.55 -12.11 3.61
CA SER A 440 11.08 -12.29 4.98
C SER A 440 10.63 -10.96 5.56
N ALA A 441 9.54 -10.95 6.33
CA ALA A 441 9.14 -9.80 7.15
C ALA A 441 10.27 -9.31 8.08
N SER A 442 11.24 -10.18 8.43
CA SER A 442 12.38 -9.78 9.24
C SER A 442 13.42 -8.95 8.48
N ASP A 443 13.42 -8.96 7.15
CA ASP A 443 14.46 -8.35 6.33
C ASP A 443 14.58 -6.85 6.59
N ALA A 444 15.81 -6.34 6.47
CA ALA A 444 16.13 -4.95 6.79
C ALA A 444 15.56 -3.94 5.76
N SER A 445 15.25 -4.41 4.56
CA SER A 445 14.61 -3.63 3.49
C SER A 445 13.10 -3.48 3.68
N VAL A 446 12.48 -4.28 4.55
CA VAL A 446 11.04 -4.23 4.81
C VAL A 446 10.76 -3.15 5.83
N ILE A 447 9.84 -2.24 5.49
CA ILE A 447 9.37 -1.20 6.41
C ILE A 447 8.36 -1.83 7.37
N LYS A 448 8.61 -1.66 8.68
CA LYS A 448 7.83 -2.26 9.75
C LYS A 448 7.06 -1.17 10.49
N LEU A 449 5.74 -1.26 10.45
CA LEU A 449 4.84 -0.38 11.19
C LEU A 449 4.47 -1.09 12.50
N GLU A 450 5.15 -0.71 13.57
CA GLU A 450 4.87 -1.24 14.90
C GLU A 450 3.57 -0.66 15.45
N LYS A 451 2.82 -1.48 16.19
CA LYS A 451 1.56 -1.02 16.76
C LYS A 451 1.75 0.15 17.74
N PRO A 452 0.88 1.17 17.69
CA PRO A 452 0.81 2.18 18.74
C PRO A 452 0.34 1.58 20.08
N THR A 453 0.56 2.31 21.19
CA THR A 453 0.14 1.83 22.52
C THR A 453 -1.38 1.68 22.60
N GLY A 454 -1.85 0.48 22.98
CA GLY A 454 -3.28 0.15 23.08
C GLY A 454 -3.99 -0.05 21.74
N ALA A 455 -3.22 -0.22 20.65
CA ALA A 455 -3.74 -0.48 19.31
C ALA A 455 -3.93 -2.00 19.08
N ASP A 456 -4.80 -2.64 19.85
CA ASP A 456 -4.97 -4.08 19.73
C ASP A 456 -5.68 -4.44 18.41
N GLY A 457 -5.21 -5.52 17.77
CA GLY A 457 -5.63 -5.90 16.41
C GLY A 457 -5.04 -5.04 15.28
N PHE A 458 -3.98 -4.28 15.54
CA PHE A 458 -3.30 -3.47 14.51
C PHE A 458 -2.84 -4.31 13.31
N GLY A 459 -3.14 -3.85 12.09
CA GLY A 459 -2.85 -4.60 10.85
C GLY A 459 -3.94 -5.61 10.48
N PHE A 460 -5.11 -5.57 11.12
CA PHE A 460 -6.23 -6.42 10.72
C PHE A 460 -6.78 -6.04 9.33
N SER A 461 -6.80 -4.75 9.05
CA SER A 461 -7.17 -4.18 7.77
C SER A 461 -6.07 -3.20 7.34
N VAL A 462 -5.79 -3.17 6.05
CA VAL A 462 -4.82 -2.27 5.41
C VAL A 462 -5.38 -1.82 4.08
N ALA A 463 -5.11 -0.58 3.66
CA ALA A 463 -5.54 -0.04 2.37
C ALA A 463 -4.68 1.15 1.99
N SER A 464 -4.49 1.41 0.70
CA SER A 464 -4.04 2.74 0.27
C SER A 464 -5.10 3.79 0.59
N ALA A 465 -4.65 4.99 0.97
CA ALA A 465 -5.49 6.17 1.07
C ALA A 465 -5.39 7.06 -0.19
N GLY A 466 -4.49 6.75 -1.12
CA GLY A 466 -4.06 7.70 -2.16
C GLY A 466 -3.36 8.91 -1.57
N ASP A 467 -3.19 9.98 -2.34
CA ASP A 467 -2.59 11.23 -1.87
C ASP A 467 -3.64 12.11 -1.18
N VAL A 468 -3.74 12.00 0.15
CA VAL A 468 -4.76 12.73 0.92
C VAL A 468 -4.29 14.09 1.40
N ASN A 469 -2.99 14.40 1.29
CA ASN A 469 -2.40 15.66 1.75
C ASN A 469 -1.90 16.57 0.61
N GLY A 470 -1.89 16.09 -0.63
CA GLY A 470 -1.50 16.80 -1.85
C GLY A 470 0.01 16.89 -2.07
N ASP A 471 0.81 16.05 -1.42
CA ASP A 471 2.27 16.04 -1.55
C ASP A 471 2.78 15.12 -2.67
N ARG A 472 1.86 14.41 -3.35
CA ARG A 472 2.07 13.47 -4.46
C ARG A 472 2.73 12.16 -4.08
N PHE A 473 2.79 11.85 -2.80
CA PHE A 473 3.07 10.49 -2.35
C PHE A 473 1.74 9.81 -2.04
N SER A 474 1.65 8.51 -2.30
CA SER A 474 0.50 7.75 -1.82
C SER A 474 0.59 7.65 -0.29
N ASP A 475 -0.56 7.63 0.37
CA ASP A 475 -0.67 7.46 1.81
C ASP A 475 -1.29 6.10 2.15
N LEU A 476 -1.14 5.65 3.39
CA LEU A 476 -1.47 4.30 3.81
C LEU A 476 -2.36 4.27 5.06
N LEU A 477 -3.41 3.44 5.05
CA LEU A 477 -4.27 3.16 6.19
C LEU A 477 -3.95 1.82 6.85
N VAL A 478 -4.04 1.78 8.18
CA VAL A 478 -3.93 0.56 8.99
C VAL A 478 -4.98 0.56 10.10
N GLY A 479 -5.78 -0.49 10.18
CA GLY A 479 -6.84 -0.65 11.18
C GLY A 479 -6.39 -1.45 12.40
N ALA A 480 -6.97 -1.11 13.55
CA ALA A 480 -6.82 -1.78 14.84
C ALA A 480 -8.18 -1.85 15.53
N PHE A 481 -9.07 -2.69 14.98
CA PHE A 481 -10.49 -2.70 15.33
C PHE A 481 -10.79 -3.14 16.77
N LEU A 482 -9.85 -3.79 17.46
CA LEU A 482 -9.96 -4.19 18.87
C LEU A 482 -9.35 -3.16 19.83
N SER A 483 -9.03 -1.96 19.34
CA SER A 483 -8.42 -0.95 20.19
C SER A 483 -9.38 -0.44 21.26
N ASP A 484 -8.96 -0.51 22.51
CA ASP A 484 -9.68 0.10 23.63
C ASP A 484 -9.61 1.63 23.61
N ARG A 485 -10.65 2.27 24.16
CA ARG A 485 -10.70 3.72 24.36
C ARG A 485 -11.00 4.07 25.81
N THR A 486 -10.04 4.71 26.47
CA THR A 486 -10.21 5.21 27.85
C THR A 486 -10.50 6.72 27.84
N VAL A 487 -11.67 7.13 28.31
CA VAL A 487 -12.04 8.54 28.50
C VAL A 487 -12.30 8.79 30.00
N GLY A 488 -11.38 9.49 30.66
CA GLY A 488 -11.45 9.71 32.11
C GLY A 488 -11.29 8.41 32.89
N ALA A 489 -12.35 7.98 33.58
CA ALA A 489 -12.38 6.73 34.37
C ALA A 489 -13.14 5.59 33.68
N THR A 490 -13.59 5.79 32.44
CA THR A 490 -14.37 4.82 31.68
C THR A 490 -13.55 4.30 30.52
N THR A 491 -13.49 2.97 30.36
CA THR A 491 -12.93 2.30 29.19
C THR A 491 -14.09 1.74 28.38
N VAL A 492 -14.08 2.01 27.08
CA VAL A 492 -14.89 1.32 26.08
C VAL A 492 -13.98 0.27 25.46
N GLU A 493 -14.30 -1.00 25.70
CA GLU A 493 -13.60 -2.13 25.11
C GLU A 493 -13.96 -2.21 23.61
N ASP A 494 -12.98 -2.58 22.77
CA ASP A 494 -13.15 -2.76 21.32
C ASP A 494 -13.83 -1.58 20.59
N ALA A 495 -13.49 -0.36 21.00
CA ALA A 495 -13.95 0.85 20.30
C ALA A 495 -13.43 0.87 18.85
N GLY A 496 -12.21 0.36 18.66
CA GLY A 496 -11.50 0.32 17.38
C GLY A 496 -10.83 1.64 17.01
N ARG A 497 -9.79 1.55 16.18
CA ARG A 497 -9.00 2.68 15.67
C ARG A 497 -8.56 2.42 14.23
N ALA A 498 -8.30 3.50 13.52
CA ALA A 498 -7.60 3.48 12.23
C ALA A 498 -6.48 4.52 12.25
N TYR A 499 -5.40 4.20 11.55
CA TYR A 499 -4.18 4.99 11.46
C TYR A 499 -3.92 5.31 10.00
N LEU A 500 -3.51 6.54 9.72
CA LEU A 500 -3.08 6.97 8.40
C LEU A 500 -1.60 7.35 8.49
N TYR A 501 -0.82 6.91 7.52
CA TYR A 501 0.62 7.07 7.41
C TYR A 501 0.92 7.77 6.09
N PHE A 502 1.64 8.89 6.15
CA PHE A 502 1.98 9.63 4.95
C PHE A 502 3.15 9.00 4.20
N GLY A 503 3.06 8.98 2.88
CA GLY A 503 4.17 8.66 2.01
C GLY A 503 5.27 9.75 2.04
N GLY A 504 6.41 9.47 1.43
CA GLY A 504 7.52 10.41 1.35
C GLY A 504 8.81 9.80 0.81
N PRO A 505 9.85 10.61 0.55
CA PRO A 505 11.12 10.12 0.05
C PRO A 505 11.85 9.33 1.15
N PHE A 506 11.76 7.99 1.14
CA PHE A 506 12.38 7.16 2.18
C PHE A 506 13.88 6.89 1.93
N ASP A 507 14.68 6.89 3.00
CA ASP A 507 16.04 6.30 3.03
C ASP A 507 16.29 5.41 4.29
N THR A 508 15.44 5.45 5.32
CA THR A 508 15.24 4.43 6.38
C THR A 508 14.12 4.87 7.31
N ILE A 509 13.14 3.99 7.56
CA ILE A 509 11.93 4.15 8.41
C ILE A 509 11.09 5.37 8.00
N PRO A 510 9.80 5.21 7.62
CA PRO A 510 8.95 6.34 7.33
C PRO A 510 9.02 7.38 8.44
N ASP A 511 9.17 8.65 8.08
CA ASP A 511 8.96 9.76 8.99
C ASP A 511 7.50 9.66 9.46
N VAL A 512 7.28 9.01 10.62
CA VAL A 512 5.96 8.84 11.20
C VAL A 512 5.51 10.21 11.68
N THR A 513 4.84 10.94 10.80
CA THR A 513 3.84 11.89 11.26
C THR A 513 2.63 11.07 11.62
N ILE A 514 2.35 11.00 12.93
CA ILE A 514 1.00 10.70 13.42
C ILE A 514 0.13 11.76 12.76
N LEU A 515 -0.60 11.38 11.72
CA LEU A 515 -1.86 12.02 11.44
C LEU A 515 -2.61 11.97 12.73
N GLY A 516 -2.72 13.15 13.37
CA GLY A 516 -3.22 13.29 14.72
C GLY A 516 -4.34 12.30 14.94
N GLU A 517 -4.33 11.61 16.09
CA GLU A 517 -5.38 10.67 16.48
C GLU A 517 -6.69 11.15 15.87
N ALA A 518 -7.24 10.44 14.87
CA ALA A 518 -8.58 10.72 14.42
C ALA A 518 -9.46 10.39 15.63
N SER A 519 -9.61 11.39 16.49
CA SER A 519 -10.28 11.36 17.77
C SER A 519 -11.77 11.48 17.46
N PHE A 520 -12.27 10.53 16.68
CA PHE A 520 -13.62 10.60 16.14
C PHE A 520 -14.15 9.19 15.98
N VAL A 521 -14.70 8.62 17.05
CA VAL A 521 -16.07 8.10 17.04
C VAL A 521 -16.70 8.25 18.43
N SER A 522 -17.66 9.17 18.47
CA SER A 522 -18.85 9.23 19.33
C SER A 522 -18.71 9.54 20.83
N ASP A 523 -19.60 10.43 21.26
CA ASP A 523 -20.06 10.63 22.64
C ASP A 523 -21.00 9.49 23.11
N THR A 524 -20.92 8.29 22.51
CA THR A 524 -21.75 7.14 22.89
C THR A 524 -20.90 6.01 23.49
N PRO A 525 -21.31 5.43 24.64
CA PRO A 525 -20.44 4.60 25.48
C PRO A 525 -20.47 3.10 25.12
N LEU A 526 -20.33 2.71 23.85
CA LEU A 526 -20.53 1.31 23.41
C LEU A 526 -19.53 0.87 22.31
N SER A 527 -19.19 -0.43 22.26
CA SER A 527 -18.18 -1.04 21.39
C SER A 527 -18.51 -0.83 19.90
N GLY A 528 -17.47 -0.49 19.13
CA GLY A 528 -17.60 0.11 17.80
C GLY A 528 -16.91 -0.68 16.68
N GLN A 529 -15.83 -1.38 17.04
CA GLN A 529 -14.92 -2.04 16.10
C GLN A 529 -14.55 -1.17 14.88
N PHE A 530 -14.37 0.13 15.10
CA PHE A 530 -13.98 1.07 14.05
C PHE A 530 -12.61 0.70 13.46
N GLY A 531 -12.46 0.79 12.14
CA GLY A 531 -11.27 0.33 11.44
C GLY A 531 -11.30 -1.17 11.11
N PHE A 532 -12.45 -1.83 11.24
CA PHE A 532 -12.64 -3.21 10.79
C PHE A 532 -12.46 -3.35 9.27
N ALA A 533 -12.97 -2.39 8.50
CA ALA A 533 -12.77 -2.28 7.06
C ALA A 533 -12.22 -0.89 6.71
N LEU A 534 -11.34 -0.83 5.71
CA LEU A 534 -10.68 0.40 5.26
C LEU A 534 -10.66 0.45 3.74
N SER A 535 -10.90 1.63 3.18
CA SER A 535 -10.69 1.88 1.76
C SER A 535 -10.29 3.33 1.49
N GLY A 536 -9.39 3.52 0.54
CA GLY A 536 -9.21 4.81 -0.13
C GLY A 536 -10.30 4.95 -1.19
N ALA A 537 -11.10 6.00 -1.10
CA ALA A 537 -12.25 6.21 -1.97
C ALA A 537 -11.92 7.07 -3.20
N GLY A 538 -10.66 7.43 -3.40
CA GLY A 538 -10.27 8.42 -4.39
C GLY A 538 -11.01 9.73 -4.15
N ASN A 539 -11.33 10.47 -5.20
CA ASN A 539 -12.05 11.73 -5.06
C ASN A 539 -13.58 11.52 -5.15
N LEU A 540 -14.27 11.64 -4.03
CA LEU A 540 -15.74 11.57 -3.90
C LEU A 540 -16.41 12.94 -4.08
N ASP A 541 -15.65 14.04 -3.96
CA ASP A 541 -16.17 15.40 -3.93
C ASP A 541 -15.51 16.37 -4.93
N SER A 542 -15.86 17.65 -4.87
CA SER A 542 -15.26 18.67 -5.76
C SER A 542 -13.80 19.02 -5.41
N GLY A 543 -13.20 18.35 -4.45
CA GLY A 543 -11.80 18.47 -4.13
C GLY A 543 -10.87 17.80 -5.12
N ASP A 544 -9.58 18.01 -4.92
CA ASP A 544 -8.52 17.46 -5.77
C ASP A 544 -7.68 16.43 -5.01
N LEU A 545 -8.06 16.10 -3.77
CA LEU A 545 -7.36 15.17 -2.89
C LEU A 545 -8.16 13.88 -2.76
N SER A 546 -7.47 12.79 -2.44
CA SER A 546 -8.14 11.53 -2.14
C SER A 546 -8.90 11.59 -0.81
N ASP A 547 -10.02 10.89 -0.77
CA ASP A 547 -10.90 10.70 0.37
C ASP A 547 -10.78 9.26 0.88
N ILE A 548 -11.25 9.02 2.10
CA ILE A 548 -11.13 7.74 2.79
C ILE A 548 -12.48 7.32 3.35
N VAL A 549 -12.74 6.02 3.36
CA VAL A 549 -13.90 5.44 4.04
C VAL A 549 -13.45 4.37 5.05
N ILE A 550 -14.04 4.41 6.24
CA ILE A 550 -13.72 3.52 7.36
C ILE A 550 -14.98 2.84 7.86
N GLY A 551 -14.99 1.52 7.89
CA GLY A 551 -16.07 0.70 8.42
C GLY A 551 -15.94 0.47 9.93
N ALA A 552 -17.09 0.41 10.58
CA ALA A 552 -17.31 -0.01 11.96
C ALA A 552 -18.34 -1.15 11.96
N TYR A 553 -17.93 -2.31 12.46
CA TYR A 553 -18.72 -3.55 12.39
C TYR A 553 -19.96 -3.48 13.31
N LEU A 554 -19.79 -3.14 14.58
CA LEU A 554 -20.89 -3.04 15.57
C LEU A 554 -21.00 -1.61 16.07
N GLN A 555 -22.22 -1.11 16.24
CA GLN A 555 -22.46 0.06 17.09
C GLN A 555 -23.81 -0.10 17.79
N ASP A 556 -23.76 -0.37 19.09
CA ASP A 556 -24.96 -0.36 19.93
C ASP A 556 -25.40 1.10 20.13
N ILE A 557 -26.64 1.40 19.76
CA ILE A 557 -27.22 2.76 19.82
C ILE A 557 -27.88 3.09 21.17
N GLY A 558 -27.74 2.23 22.19
CA GLY A 558 -28.03 2.57 23.59
C GLY A 558 -29.50 2.86 23.92
N ILE A 559 -30.44 2.47 23.05
CA ILE A 559 -31.87 2.54 23.34
C ILE A 559 -32.23 1.26 24.11
N ARG A 560 -32.64 1.38 25.39
CA ARG A 560 -33.19 0.25 26.16
C ARG A 560 -34.47 -0.26 25.48
N GLY A 561 -34.29 -1.21 24.57
CA GLY A 561 -35.25 -1.93 23.72
C GLY A 561 -34.52 -3.15 23.13
N PRO A 562 -35.16 -4.01 22.32
CA PRO A 562 -34.45 -5.13 21.69
C PRO A 562 -33.25 -4.55 20.93
N GLU A 563 -32.06 -5.04 21.26
CA GLU A 563 -30.76 -4.55 20.82
C GLU A 563 -30.75 -4.42 19.29
N THR A 564 -30.48 -3.22 18.80
CA THR A 564 -30.24 -2.97 17.38
C THR A 564 -28.78 -2.58 17.26
N ASP A 565 -27.91 -3.58 17.14
CA ASP A 565 -26.54 -3.37 16.70
C ASP A 565 -26.57 -2.92 15.25
N VAL A 566 -25.86 -1.82 14.97
CA VAL A 566 -25.87 -1.19 13.64
C VAL A 566 -24.44 -0.94 13.18
N GLY A 567 -24.03 -1.55 12.07
CA GLY A 567 -22.76 -1.22 11.42
C GLY A 567 -22.79 0.17 10.76
N ARG A 568 -21.64 0.85 10.66
CA ARG A 568 -21.54 2.16 9.99
C ARG A 568 -20.30 2.28 9.12
N ALA A 569 -20.41 3.07 8.05
CA ALA A 569 -19.27 3.55 7.26
C ALA A 569 -19.09 5.06 7.50
N TYR A 570 -17.85 5.50 7.66
CA TYR A 570 -17.46 6.87 7.95
C TYR A 570 -16.60 7.41 6.81
N ILE A 571 -16.96 8.56 6.27
CA ILE A 571 -16.30 9.19 5.13
C ILE A 571 -15.45 10.37 5.60
N PHE A 572 -14.20 10.44 5.14
CA PHE A 572 -13.24 11.49 5.46
C PHE A 572 -12.77 12.14 4.16
N LEU A 573 -13.06 13.44 4.00
CA LEU A 573 -12.72 14.17 2.79
C LEU A 573 -11.31 14.77 2.87
N GLY A 574 -10.48 14.54 1.86
CA GLY A 574 -9.04 14.85 1.78
C GLY A 574 -8.70 16.31 2.04
N GLN A 575 -9.58 17.24 1.66
CA GLN A 575 -9.41 18.68 1.94
C GLN A 575 -9.33 19.03 3.44
N SER A 576 -9.66 18.10 4.34
CA SER A 576 -9.74 18.33 5.78
C SER A 576 -8.41 18.08 6.53
N PHE A 577 -7.38 17.55 5.90
CA PHE A 577 -6.13 17.12 6.56
C PHE A 577 -5.03 18.20 6.65
N SER A 578 -5.39 19.48 6.73
CA SER A 578 -4.38 20.56 6.81
C SER A 578 -3.60 20.53 8.13
N LEU A 579 -2.35 20.07 8.03
CA LEU A 579 -1.23 20.03 8.97
C LEU A 579 -1.28 21.05 10.14
N THR A 580 -1.61 20.58 11.37
CA THR A 580 -1.02 20.90 12.70
C THR A 580 -2.07 20.65 13.81
N VAL A 581 -1.92 19.59 14.62
CA VAL A 581 -2.68 19.43 15.88
C VAL A 581 -1.70 19.31 17.05
N GLN A 582 -1.65 20.35 17.89
CA GLN A 582 -0.99 20.32 19.19
C GLN A 582 -1.89 19.59 20.20
N ALA A 583 -1.34 18.57 20.84
CA ALA A 583 -1.99 17.80 21.89
C ALA A 583 -2.12 18.62 23.18
N SER A 584 -3.22 19.36 23.34
CA SER A 584 -3.85 19.63 24.64
C SER A 584 -5.09 20.49 24.43
N ASP A 585 -6.26 19.86 24.58
CA ASP A 585 -7.52 20.40 25.12
C ASP A 585 -8.74 19.91 24.33
N ALA A 586 -9.71 19.45 25.11
CA ALA A 586 -10.98 18.86 24.69
C ALA A 586 -11.75 19.74 23.70
N CYS A 587 -12.37 19.09 22.70
CA CYS A 587 -13.46 19.58 21.85
C CYS A 587 -13.50 21.10 21.63
N VAL A 588 -12.69 21.58 20.68
CA VAL A 588 -12.98 22.85 19.98
C VAL A 588 -12.80 22.62 18.49
N SER A 589 -13.92 22.38 17.80
CA SER A 589 -14.24 22.92 16.47
C SER A 589 -13.03 23.25 15.57
N ALA A 590 -12.55 22.25 14.82
CA ALA A 590 -11.94 22.55 13.52
C ALA A 590 -13.08 23.02 12.60
N THR A 591 -13.09 24.32 12.34
CA THR A 591 -14.10 24.95 11.48
C THR A 591 -13.75 24.60 10.04
N LEU A 592 -14.72 23.99 9.33
CA LEU A 592 -14.72 23.54 7.92
C LEU A 592 -14.26 22.09 7.67
N GLY A 593 -14.93 21.14 8.31
CA GLY A 593 -15.31 19.88 7.70
C GLY A 593 -16.78 19.68 7.99
N ARG A 594 -17.62 19.45 6.97
CA ARG A 594 -18.99 18.98 7.24
C ARG A 594 -18.83 17.57 7.80
N CYS A 595 -18.94 17.40 9.12
CA CYS A 595 -19.53 16.16 9.61
C CYS A 595 -20.92 16.11 8.97
N LEU A 596 -21.22 15.06 8.20
CA LEU A 596 -22.60 14.63 8.05
C LEU A 596 -23.06 14.09 9.42
N THR A 597 -23.13 14.96 10.43
CA THR A 597 -23.90 14.75 11.64
C THR A 597 -25.34 15.08 11.30
N GLY A 598 -25.95 14.24 10.48
CA GLY A 598 -27.37 14.04 10.59
C GLY A 598 -27.62 13.51 11.99
N SER A 599 -28.21 14.33 12.86
CA SER A 599 -28.89 13.86 14.08
C SER A 599 -30.18 13.14 13.71
N GLU A 600 -30.11 12.25 12.73
CA GLU A 600 -31.00 11.15 12.51
C GLU A 600 -30.04 9.98 12.30
N SER A 601 -30.04 9.08 13.27
CA SER A 601 -29.75 7.66 13.01
C SER A 601 -30.18 7.37 11.58
N VAL A 602 -29.30 6.88 10.71
CA VAL A 602 -29.77 6.01 9.65
C VAL A 602 -30.44 4.87 10.43
N PRO A 603 -31.78 4.81 10.52
CA PRO A 603 -32.35 3.56 10.94
C PRO A 603 -32.08 2.70 9.71
N PHE A 604 -31.03 1.88 9.78
CA PHE A 604 -31.20 0.56 9.20
C PHE A 604 -32.56 0.12 9.73
N GLY A 605 -33.49 -0.17 8.82
CA GLY A 605 -34.84 -0.57 9.19
C GLY A 605 -34.78 -1.64 10.30
N PRO A 606 -35.83 -1.81 11.10
CA PRO A 606 -35.82 -2.43 12.44
C PRO A 606 -35.39 -3.91 12.53
N ASP A 607 -34.60 -4.44 11.61
CA ASP A 607 -34.30 -5.85 11.45
C ASP A 607 -32.77 -6.06 11.47
N ASN A 608 -32.35 -6.82 12.48
CA ASN A 608 -31.03 -6.93 13.10
C ASN A 608 -30.01 -7.75 12.28
N GLY A 609 -28.72 -7.36 12.35
CA GLY A 609 -27.55 -8.11 11.88
C GLY A 609 -26.69 -7.30 10.90
N PHE A 610 -25.49 -6.84 11.30
CA PHE A 610 -24.66 -6.00 10.43
C PHE A 610 -23.17 -6.24 10.59
N GLY A 611 -22.53 -6.63 9.48
CA GLY A 611 -21.11 -6.49 9.28
C GLY A 611 -20.79 -5.69 8.03
N VAL A 612 -19.85 -4.75 8.16
CA VAL A 612 -19.57 -3.73 7.15
C VAL A 612 -18.27 -4.04 6.42
N SER A 613 -18.37 -4.34 5.12
CA SER A 613 -17.25 -4.26 4.18
C SER A 613 -17.35 -2.91 3.45
N VAL A 614 -16.23 -2.27 3.17
CA VAL A 614 -16.19 -0.97 2.48
C VAL A 614 -15.10 -1.07 1.44
N GLN A 615 -15.42 -0.67 0.21
CA GLN A 615 -14.43 -0.38 -0.81
C GLN A 615 -14.75 0.92 -1.53
#